data_AF-A0A3M1EAC6-F1
#
_entry.id   AF-A0A3M1EAC6-F1
#
_cell.length_a   1.000
_cell.length_b   1.000
_cell.length_c   1.000
_cell.angle_alpha   90.00
_cell.angle_beta   90.00
_cell.angle_gamma   90.00
#
_symmetry.space_group_name_H-M   'P 1'
#
loop_
_entity.id
_entity.type
_entity.pdbx_description
1 polymer ?
#
loop_
_entity_poly.entity_id
_entity_poly.type
_entity_poly.pdbx_seq_one_letter_code
_entity_poly.pdbx_strand_id
1 'polypeptide(L)'
;MPQQRISPLLTDLYQLTMLAGYHAEGMAEIPAIFDLFFRDLPYRGGYAVFAGLEPALNALEQLQFNPEEIAYLESLGLFRRDFLDWLLDFRFTGD
;
A
#
# COMPACT_ATOMS: atom_id res chain seq x y z
N MET A 1 -19.42 -11.34 -9.96
CA MET A 1 -18.34 -12.09 -9.28
C MET A 1 -18.06 -11.39 -7.97
N PRO A 2 -17.89 -12.07 -6.83
CA PRO A 2 -17.50 -11.40 -5.60
C PRO A 2 -16.14 -10.71 -5.85
N GLN A 3 -16.07 -9.41 -5.56
CA GLN A 3 -14.84 -8.63 -5.69
C GLN A 3 -13.81 -9.19 -4.70
N GLN A 4 -12.72 -9.74 -5.20
CA GLN A 4 -11.69 -10.33 -4.36
C GLN A 4 -10.85 -9.20 -3.75
N ARG A 5 -10.78 -9.12 -2.41
CA ARG A 5 -9.95 -8.14 -1.68
C ARG A 5 -8.49 -8.27 -2.12
N ILE A 6 -7.87 -7.15 -2.46
CA ILE A 6 -6.43 -7.10 -2.75
C ILE A 6 -5.68 -7.12 -1.40
N SER A 7 -4.75 -8.04 -1.25
CA SER A 7 -3.90 -8.11 -0.05
C SER A 7 -2.96 -6.91 -0.02
N PRO A 8 -2.76 -6.23 1.13
CA PRO A 8 -1.70 -5.23 1.29
C PRO A 8 -0.29 -5.77 1.03
N LEU A 9 -0.11 -7.11 1.08
CA LEU A 9 1.15 -7.77 0.72
C LEU A 9 1.42 -7.79 -0.79
N LEU A 10 0.46 -7.40 -1.63
CA LEU A 10 0.71 -7.14 -3.05
C LEU A 10 1.38 -5.77 -3.20
N THR A 11 2.60 -5.69 -2.68
CA THR A 11 3.48 -4.53 -2.72
C THR A 11 4.92 -5.03 -2.69
N ASP A 12 5.87 -4.19 -3.09
CA ASP A 12 7.28 -4.55 -2.93
C ASP A 12 7.65 -4.55 -1.44
N LEU A 13 8.43 -5.54 -1.00
CA LEU A 13 8.91 -5.65 0.39
C LEU A 13 9.59 -4.36 0.88
N TYR A 14 10.24 -3.64 -0.04
CA TYR A 14 10.84 -2.33 0.21
C TYR A 14 9.85 -1.31 0.81
N GLN A 15 8.60 -1.30 0.38
CA GLN A 15 7.60 -0.35 0.91
C GLN A 15 7.31 -0.64 2.38
N LEU A 16 7.26 -1.92 2.76
CA LEU A 16 7.03 -2.33 4.15
C LEU A 16 8.24 -2.02 5.04
N THR A 17 9.46 -2.25 4.54
CA THR A 17 10.68 -1.92 5.31
C THR A 17 10.89 -0.42 5.44
N MET A 18 10.56 0.37 4.42
CA MET A 18 10.55 1.84 4.50
C MET A 18 9.53 2.33 5.52
N LEU A 19 8.29 1.82 5.46
CA LEU A 19 7.23 2.19 6.40
C LEU A 19 7.59 1.82 7.85
N ALA A 20 8.22 0.66 8.06
CA ALA A 20 8.76 0.29 9.37
C ALA A 20 9.82 1.27 9.88
N GLY A 21 10.68 1.77 8.99
CA GLY A 21 11.64 2.83 9.28
C GLY A 21 10.94 4.14 9.69
N TYR A 22 9.95 4.59 8.91
CA TYR A 22 9.18 5.79 9.26
C TYR A 22 8.41 5.63 10.57
N HIS A 23 7.84 4.47 10.84
CA HIS A 23 7.18 4.18 12.11
C HIS A 23 8.16 4.27 13.28
N ALA A 24 9.35 3.68 13.15
CA ALA A 24 10.38 3.71 14.20
C ALA A 24 10.89 5.12 14.51
N GLU A 25 10.96 6.00 13.49
CA GLU A 25 11.39 7.39 13.63
C GLU A 25 10.23 8.36 13.94
N GLY A 26 9.00 7.86 14.13
CA GLY A 26 7.82 8.71 14.41
C GLY A 26 7.38 9.58 13.23
N MET A 27 7.73 9.17 12.01
CA MET A 27 7.46 9.87 10.75
C MET A 27 6.25 9.33 9.99
N ALA A 28 5.67 8.20 10.40
CA ALA A 28 4.60 7.51 9.67
C ALA A 28 3.35 8.38 9.43
N GLU A 29 3.08 9.33 10.33
CA GLU A 29 1.91 10.23 10.27
C GLU A 29 2.24 11.62 9.67
N ILE A 30 3.47 11.82 9.16
CA ILE A 30 3.84 13.08 8.52
C ILE A 30 3.18 13.15 7.13
N PRO A 31 2.45 14.24 6.79
CA PRO A 31 1.85 14.38 5.47
C PRO A 31 2.87 14.29 4.33
N ALA A 32 2.54 13.50 3.32
CA ALA A 32 3.33 13.33 2.11
C ALA A 32 2.44 13.43 0.86
N ILE A 33 3.02 13.83 -0.27
CA ILE A 33 2.32 14.02 -1.55
C ILE A 33 2.98 13.13 -2.60
N PHE A 34 2.17 12.40 -3.36
CA PHE A 34 2.62 11.52 -4.45
C PHE A 34 1.83 11.83 -5.74
N ASP A 35 2.54 11.97 -6.86
CA ASP A 35 1.95 12.18 -8.18
C ASP A 35 2.16 10.96 -9.07
N LEU A 36 1.11 10.54 -9.78
CA LEU A 36 1.15 9.45 -10.76
C LEU A 36 1.06 10.00 -12.19
N PHE A 37 2.11 9.77 -12.98
CA PHE A 37 2.14 10.11 -14.40
C PHE A 37 3.04 9.14 -15.16
N PHE A 38 2.87 9.06 -16.49
CA PHE A 38 3.78 8.33 -17.38
C PHE A 38 4.60 9.33 -18.21
N ARG A 39 5.81 8.92 -18.62
CA ARG A 39 6.75 9.80 -19.33
C ARG A 39 6.58 9.78 -20.85
N ASP A 40 6.15 8.65 -21.39
CA ASP A 40 6.04 8.41 -22.83
C ASP A 40 4.64 7.90 -23.20
N LEU A 41 4.08 8.41 -24.29
CA LEU A 41 2.78 7.94 -24.78
C LEU A 41 2.89 6.48 -25.25
N PRO A 42 1.99 5.60 -24.79
CA PRO A 42 2.01 4.21 -25.22
C PRO A 42 1.74 4.12 -26.73
N TYR A 43 2.32 3.11 -27.36
CA TYR A 43 2.14 2.81 -28.79
C TYR A 43 2.54 3.94 -29.76
N ARG A 44 3.30 4.95 -29.30
CA ARG A 44 3.62 6.18 -30.05
C ARG A 44 2.36 6.92 -30.54
N GLY A 45 1.27 6.81 -29.77
CA GLY A 45 0.01 7.50 -30.05
C GLY A 45 0.07 9.00 -29.75
N GLY A 46 -0.99 9.72 -30.11
CA GLY A 46 -1.12 11.16 -29.83
C GLY A 46 -1.85 11.51 -28.52
N TYR A 47 -2.47 10.54 -27.86
CA TYR A 47 -3.18 10.70 -26.59
C TYR A 47 -3.32 9.35 -25.87
N ALA A 48 -3.68 9.41 -24.58
CA ALA A 48 -4.07 8.26 -23.78
C ALA A 48 -5.44 8.53 -23.14
N VAL A 49 -6.19 7.46 -22.89
CA VAL A 49 -7.46 7.52 -22.15
C VAL A 49 -7.24 6.83 -20.81
N PHE A 50 -7.56 7.51 -19.72
CA PHE A 50 -7.43 6.96 -18.38
C PHE A 50 -8.57 5.98 -18.07
N ALA A 51 -8.21 4.85 -17.46
CA ALA A 51 -9.14 3.86 -16.93
C ALA A 51 -8.52 3.21 -15.68
N GLY A 52 -9.36 2.81 -14.73
CA GLY A 52 -8.91 2.14 -13.49
C GLY A 52 -9.18 2.88 -12.18
N LEU A 53 -9.89 4.02 -12.21
CA LEU A 53 -10.24 4.76 -10.99
C LEU A 53 -11.04 3.91 -9.99
N GLU A 54 -12.16 3.34 -10.44
CA GLU A 54 -13.03 2.53 -9.60
C GLU A 54 -12.31 1.34 -8.91
N PRO A 55 -11.56 0.48 -9.63
CA PRO A 55 -10.83 -0.59 -8.95
C PRO A 55 -9.73 -0.07 -8.03
N ALA A 56 -9.10 1.08 -8.32
CA ALA A 56 -8.13 1.69 -7.42
C ALA A 56 -8.77 2.17 -6.11
N LEU A 57 -9.92 2.87 -6.19
CA LEU A 57 -10.66 3.32 -5.00
C LEU A 57 -11.15 2.13 -4.18
N ASN A 58 -11.74 1.12 -4.82
CA ASN A 58 -12.18 -0.10 -4.14
C ASN A 58 -11.03 -0.82 -3.41
N ALA A 59 -9.82 -0.81 -3.98
CA ALA A 59 -8.65 -1.40 -3.34
C ALA A 59 -8.20 -0.60 -2.10
N LEU A 60 -8.19 0.73 -2.19
CA LEU A 60 -7.83 1.62 -1.08
C LEU A 60 -8.83 1.55 0.08
N GLU A 61 -10.14 1.55 -0.22
CA GLU A 61 -11.20 1.47 0.79
C GLU A 61 -11.18 0.15 1.58
N GLN A 62 -10.63 -0.91 0.99
CA GLN A 62 -10.54 -2.25 1.58
C GLN A 62 -9.12 -2.59 2.07
N LEU A 63 -8.19 -1.64 2.02
CA LEU A 63 -6.80 -1.84 2.39
C LEU A 63 -6.67 -1.99 3.90
N GLN A 64 -6.51 -3.24 4.34
CA GLN A 64 -6.31 -3.61 5.75
C GLN A 64 -5.52 -4.91 5.82
N PHE A 65 -4.66 -5.06 6.82
CA PHE A 65 -3.97 -6.32 7.08
C PHE A 65 -4.86 -7.27 7.88
N ASN A 66 -4.74 -8.57 7.61
CA ASN A 66 -5.39 -9.62 8.39
C ASN A 66 -4.35 -10.39 9.24
N PRO A 67 -4.79 -11.20 10.23
CA PRO A 67 -3.87 -11.91 11.12
C PRO A 67 -2.91 -12.88 10.41
N GLU A 68 -3.32 -13.48 9.29
CA GLU A 68 -2.47 -14.41 8.52
C GLU A 68 -1.34 -13.67 7.81
N GLU A 69 -1.64 -12.49 7.26
CA GLU A 69 -0.66 -11.60 6.63
C GLU A 69 0.34 -11.05 7.65
N ILE A 70 -0.12 -10.72 8.86
CA ILE A 70 0.77 -10.30 9.96
C ILE A 70 1.66 -11.45 10.43
N ALA A 71 1.11 -12.66 10.58
CA ALA A 71 1.90 -13.84 10.93
C ALA A 71 2.97 -14.15 9.86
N TYR A 72 2.64 -13.95 8.58
CA TYR A 72 3.63 -14.05 7.51
C TYR A 72 4.75 -13.02 7.69
N LEU A 73 4.43 -11.73 7.90
CA LEU A 73 5.44 -10.69 8.11
C LEU A 73 6.30 -10.94 9.36
N GLU A 74 5.72 -11.43 10.44
CA GLU A 74 6.45 -11.85 11.64
C GLU A 74 7.46 -12.96 11.33
N SER A 75 7.06 -13.95 10.51
CA SER A 75 7.91 -15.08 10.15
C SER A 75 9.17 -14.68 9.37
N LEU A 76 9.20 -13.50 8.74
CA LEU A 76 10.36 -12.99 8.02
C LEU A 76 11.48 -12.55 8.97
N GLY A 77 11.19 -12.27 10.24
CA GLY A 77 12.17 -11.79 11.22
C GLY A 77 12.73 -10.40 10.93
N LEU A 78 12.06 -9.63 10.05
CA LEU A 78 12.50 -8.30 9.62
C LEU A 78 11.83 -7.16 10.38
N PHE A 79 10.69 -7.42 11.02
CA PHE A 79 9.81 -6.39 11.57
C PHE A 79 9.71 -6.49 13.09
N ARG A 80 9.69 -5.34 13.76
CA ARG A 80 9.45 -5.26 15.20
C ARG A 80 7.97 -5.51 15.51
N ARG A 81 7.69 -6.06 16.69
CA ARG A 81 6.32 -6.37 17.13
C ARG A 81 5.40 -5.16 17.17
N ASP A 82 5.89 -4.02 17.65
CA ASP A 82 5.13 -2.76 17.72
C ASP A 82 4.68 -2.27 16.33
N PHE A 83 5.54 -2.40 15.32
CA PHE A 83 5.16 -2.10 13.94
C PHE A 83 4.09 -3.07 13.40
N LEU A 84 4.23 -4.37 13.70
CA LEU A 84 3.24 -5.38 13.28
C LEU A 84 1.87 -5.15 13.94
N ASP A 85 1.86 -4.77 15.22
CA ASP A 85 0.64 -4.42 15.95
C ASP A 85 -0.01 -3.16 15.33
N TRP A 86 0.79 -2.15 14.98
CA TRP A 86 0.30 -0.96 14.28
C TRP A 86 -0.32 -1.27 12.90
N LEU A 87 0.22 -2.21 12.14
CA LEU A 87 -0.33 -2.62 10.84
C LEU A 87 -1.74 -3.24 10.93
N LEU A 88 -2.12 -3.85 12.06
CA LEU A 88 -3.47 -4.40 12.24
C LEU A 88 -4.54 -3.29 12.26
N ASP A 89 -4.20 -2.16 12.88
CA ASP A 89 -5.08 -1.01 13.04
C ASP A 89 -5.00 -0.03 11.86
N PHE A 90 -3.93 -0.12 11.05
CA PHE A 90 -3.74 0.72 9.87
C PHE A 90 -4.95 0.72 8.94
N ARG A 91 -5.39 1.92 8.54
CA ARG A 91 -6.39 2.15 7.49
C ARG A 91 -5.93 3.32 6.63
N PHE A 92 -6.25 3.26 5.34
CA PHE A 92 -5.99 4.37 4.43
C PHE A 92 -6.89 5.57 4.79
N THR A 93 -6.29 6.75 4.96
CA THR A 93 -6.96 8.01 5.35
C THR A 93 -6.61 9.19 4.44
N GLY A 94 -5.93 8.94 3.32
CA GLY A 94 -5.51 10.00 2.40
C GLY A 94 -6.68 10.68 1.67
N ASP A 95 -6.45 11.92 1.24
CA ASP A 95 -7.38 12.77 0.49
C ASP A 95 -7.26 12.60 -1.05
#